data_AF-E9FPL6-F1
#
_entry.id   AF-E9FPL6-F1
#
_cell.length_a   1.000
_cell.length_b   1.000
_cell.length_c   1.000
_cell.angle_alpha   90.00
_cell.angle_beta   90.00
_cell.angle_gamma   90.00
#
_symmetry.space_group_name_H-M   'P 1'
#
loop_
_entity.id
_entity.type
_entity.pdbx_description
1 polymer ?
#
loop_
_entity_poly.entity_id
_entity_poly.type
_entity_poly.pdbx_seq_one_letter_code
_entity_poly.pdbx_strand_id
1 'polypeptide(L)'
;MKKLTEKITQFIENFKNVHAEARKIGFAGIMNLLWKDLFVGRSLFQWLYLIVLSSVPLILEFTQNTESHDWMSLFASWTGIVCVILVAEGRASNYLFGAINSAIYLVLAMNATFYGEVLTTVYFFVMQPIGLYAWLSNRINDQGKVEESHFEAKKLSVIDWFKYLALTAIIWIGMGLAYQSIHSARPFRDSVTDATNGVGQLLMTRLYREQWIFWIATNLFSIYLWWGENIHIQGMYWVYTLNSLVGWYQWTKAVRKEA
;
A
#
# COMPACT_ATOMS: atom_id res chain seq x y z
N MET A 1 2.87 29.11 -15.08
CA MET A 1 1.86 28.64 -16.05
C MET A 1 2.46 27.77 -17.16
N LYS A 2 3.48 28.20 -17.93
CA LYS A 2 4.13 27.37 -18.98
C LYS A 2 4.54 25.94 -18.53
N LYS A 3 5.25 25.82 -17.41
CA LYS A 3 5.64 24.52 -16.83
C LYS A 3 4.47 23.59 -16.46
N LEU A 4 3.30 24.14 -16.12
CA LEU A 4 2.12 23.32 -15.80
C LEU A 4 1.47 22.81 -17.08
N THR A 5 1.33 23.68 -18.07
CA THR A 5 0.82 23.31 -19.40
C THR A 5 1.69 22.24 -20.04
N GLU A 6 3.02 22.37 -19.98
CA GLU A 6 3.97 21.35 -20.47
C GLU A 6 3.77 20.00 -19.79
N LYS A 7 3.62 19.97 -18.45
CA LYS A 7 3.35 18.74 -17.70
C LYS A 7 2.00 18.10 -18.07
N ILE A 8 0.97 18.91 -18.28
CA ILE A 8 -0.36 18.43 -18.68
C ILE A 8 -0.29 17.83 -20.09
N THR A 9 0.37 18.50 -21.02
CA THR A 9 0.54 18.00 -22.39
C THR A 9 1.30 16.68 -22.40
N GLN A 10 2.42 16.60 -21.66
CA GLN A 10 3.19 15.36 -21.53
C GLN A 10 2.35 14.23 -20.93
N PHE A 11 1.56 14.52 -19.90
CA PHE A 11 0.66 13.54 -19.29
C PHE A 11 -0.37 13.01 -20.31
N ILE A 12 -1.00 13.89 -21.10
CA ILE A 12 -1.98 13.50 -22.12
C ILE A 12 -1.33 12.62 -23.18
N GLU A 13 -0.11 12.95 -23.61
CA GLU A 13 0.64 12.17 -24.59
C GLU A 13 1.01 10.79 -24.07
N ASN A 14 1.60 10.73 -22.87
CA ASN A 14 1.92 9.47 -22.20
C ASN A 14 0.68 8.57 -22.02
N PHE A 15 -0.46 9.17 -21.65
CA PHE A 15 -1.72 8.46 -21.50
C PHE A 15 -2.23 7.90 -22.82
N LYS A 16 -2.15 8.66 -23.91
CA LYS A 16 -2.50 8.18 -25.25
C LYS A 16 -1.63 7.00 -25.66
N ASN A 17 -0.33 7.04 -25.35
CA ASN A 17 0.60 5.95 -25.68
C ASN A 17 0.26 4.67 -24.91
N VAL A 18 0.05 4.77 -23.59
CA VAL A 18 -0.37 3.63 -22.75
C VAL A 18 -1.69 3.04 -23.26
N HIS A 19 -2.67 3.89 -23.57
CA HIS A 19 -3.95 3.44 -24.10
C HIS A 19 -3.83 2.78 -25.48
N ALA A 20 -3.01 3.33 -26.38
CA ALA A 20 -2.77 2.78 -27.71
C ALA A 20 -2.10 1.39 -27.62
N GLU A 21 -1.09 1.23 -26.77
CA GLU A 21 -0.44 -0.07 -26.54
C GLU A 21 -1.40 -1.08 -25.93
N ALA A 22 -2.18 -0.69 -24.91
CA ALA A 22 -3.21 -1.54 -24.32
C ALA A 22 -4.25 -2.01 -25.35
N ARG A 23 -4.63 -1.13 -26.29
CA ARG A 23 -5.56 -1.46 -27.37
C ARG A 23 -4.96 -2.41 -28.41
N LYS A 24 -3.68 -2.29 -28.73
CA LYS A 24 -2.98 -3.19 -29.67
C LYS A 24 -2.92 -4.63 -29.16
N ILE A 25 -2.63 -4.81 -27.88
CA ILE A 25 -2.50 -6.15 -27.26
C ILE A 25 -3.87 -6.78 -26.94
N GLY A 26 -4.90 -5.97 -26.73
CA GLY A 26 -6.25 -6.42 -26.37
C GLY A 26 -6.33 -7.10 -25.00
N PHE A 27 -7.53 -7.52 -24.61
CA PHE A 27 -7.79 -8.12 -23.29
C PHE A 27 -6.96 -9.39 -23.04
N ALA A 28 -6.91 -10.31 -24.02
CA ALA A 28 -6.13 -11.54 -23.89
C ALA A 28 -4.62 -11.26 -23.73
N GLY A 29 -4.10 -10.23 -24.42
CA GLY A 29 -2.72 -9.78 -24.27
C GLY A 29 -2.45 -9.20 -22.87
N ILE A 30 -3.35 -8.38 -22.34
CA ILE A 30 -3.27 -7.85 -20.96
C ILE A 30 -3.26 -9.00 -19.95
N MET A 31 -4.16 -9.98 -20.09
CA MET A 31 -4.18 -11.16 -19.21
C MET A 31 -2.90 -11.97 -19.28
N ASN A 32 -2.31 -12.12 -20.47
CA ASN A 32 -1.00 -12.78 -20.63
C ASN A 32 0.14 -11.97 -19.99
N LEU A 33 0.10 -10.62 -20.07
CA LEU A 33 1.07 -9.77 -19.37
C LEU A 33 0.94 -9.89 -17.86
N LEU A 34 -0.28 -9.89 -17.33
CA LEU A 34 -0.54 -10.14 -15.90
C LEU A 34 -0.03 -11.51 -15.49
N TRP A 35 -0.27 -12.55 -16.28
CA TRP A 35 0.28 -13.88 -16.01
C TRP A 35 1.81 -13.88 -15.98
N LYS A 36 2.46 -13.26 -16.97
CA LYS A 36 3.91 -13.15 -17.01
C LYS A 36 4.45 -12.38 -15.81
N ASP A 37 3.84 -11.25 -15.48
CA ASP A 37 4.20 -10.45 -14.31
C ASP A 37 3.96 -11.19 -13.00
N LEU A 38 2.96 -12.08 -12.91
CA LEU A 38 2.73 -12.89 -11.72
C LEU A 38 3.68 -14.07 -11.59
N PHE A 39 4.01 -14.78 -12.66
CA PHE A 39 4.68 -16.08 -12.53
C PHE A 39 6.13 -16.09 -13.03
N VAL A 40 6.50 -15.20 -13.95
CA VAL A 40 7.80 -15.25 -14.63
C VAL A 40 8.84 -14.41 -13.89
N GLY A 41 10.08 -14.91 -13.85
CA GLY A 41 11.23 -14.18 -13.30
C GLY A 41 11.25 -14.09 -11.77
N ARG A 42 10.54 -14.97 -11.05
CA ARG A 42 10.66 -15.08 -9.59
C ARG A 42 11.76 -16.06 -9.20
N SER A 43 12.56 -15.69 -8.20
CA SER A 43 13.48 -16.61 -7.55
C SER A 43 12.73 -17.59 -6.63
N LEU A 44 13.39 -18.69 -6.26
CA LEU A 44 12.84 -19.65 -5.30
C LEU A 44 12.50 -18.99 -3.97
N PHE A 45 13.34 -18.06 -3.50
CA PHE A 45 13.09 -17.32 -2.27
C PHE A 45 11.81 -16.47 -2.37
N GLN A 46 11.60 -15.76 -3.48
CA GLN A 46 10.39 -14.97 -3.70
C GLN A 46 9.13 -15.86 -3.71
N TRP A 47 9.21 -17.04 -4.34
CA TRP A 47 8.12 -18.02 -4.31
C TRP A 47 7.80 -18.50 -2.90
N LEU A 48 8.82 -18.90 -2.14
CA LEU A 48 8.63 -19.35 -0.76
C LEU A 48 8.07 -18.22 0.11
N TYR A 49 8.59 -17.01 -0.02
CA TYR A 49 8.11 -15.83 0.72
C TYR A 49 6.63 -15.53 0.42
N LEU A 50 6.25 -15.54 -0.86
CA LEU A 50 4.87 -15.35 -1.28
C LEU A 50 3.94 -16.43 -0.72
N ILE A 51 4.29 -17.70 -0.88
CA ILE A 51 3.44 -18.84 -0.47
C ILE A 51 3.30 -18.86 1.06
N VAL A 52 4.41 -18.73 1.79
CA VAL A 52 4.40 -18.78 3.26
C VAL A 52 3.54 -17.64 3.82
N LEU A 53 3.78 -16.39 3.41
CA LEU A 53 3.04 -15.26 3.98
C LEU A 53 1.58 -15.22 3.52
N SER A 54 1.29 -15.53 2.26
CA SER A 54 -0.10 -15.56 1.76
C SER A 54 -0.90 -16.75 2.31
N SER A 55 -0.24 -17.79 2.83
CA SER A 55 -0.93 -18.89 3.51
C SER A 55 -1.45 -18.51 4.90
N VAL A 56 -0.97 -17.43 5.52
CA VAL A 56 -1.33 -17.06 6.90
C VAL A 56 -2.84 -16.90 7.09
N PRO A 57 -3.58 -16.12 6.27
CA PRO A 57 -5.03 -16.01 6.43
C PRO A 57 -5.79 -17.33 6.24
N LEU A 58 -5.31 -18.20 5.35
CA LEU A 58 -5.90 -19.52 5.12
C LEU A 58 -5.70 -20.41 6.34
N ILE A 59 -4.51 -20.41 6.93
CA ILE A 59 -4.24 -21.15 8.17
C ILE A 59 -5.15 -20.64 9.27
N LEU A 60 -5.30 -19.32 9.43
CA LEU A 60 -6.21 -18.74 10.42
C LEU A 60 -7.66 -19.18 10.21
N GLU A 61 -8.17 -19.17 8.98
CA GLU A 61 -9.53 -19.64 8.65
C GLU A 61 -9.75 -21.11 9.02
N PHE A 62 -8.85 -21.99 8.60
CA PHE A 62 -9.05 -23.43 8.75
C PHE A 62 -8.59 -24.01 10.09
N THR A 63 -7.93 -23.20 10.93
CA THR A 63 -7.58 -23.59 12.32
C THR A 63 -8.56 -23.03 13.35
N GLN A 64 -9.41 -22.08 12.95
CA GLN A 64 -10.51 -21.63 13.78
C GLN A 64 -11.64 -22.65 13.70
N ASN A 65 -12.05 -23.14 14.88
CA ASN A 65 -13.23 -23.99 15.02
C ASN A 65 -14.52 -23.15 14.95
N THR A 66 -14.68 -22.41 13.86
CA THR A 66 -15.88 -21.60 13.59
C THR A 66 -16.88 -22.41 12.77
N GLU A 67 -18.17 -22.27 13.08
CA GLU A 67 -19.25 -22.99 12.38
C GLU A 67 -19.45 -22.51 10.93
N SER A 68 -18.96 -21.31 10.61
CA SER A 68 -19.05 -20.69 9.28
C SER A 68 -17.78 -19.93 8.91
N HIS A 69 -17.41 -20.00 7.63
CA HIS A 69 -16.21 -19.35 7.11
C HIS A 69 -16.44 -17.88 6.70
N ASP A 70 -15.52 -16.99 7.08
CA ASP A 70 -15.55 -15.56 6.68
C ASP A 70 -14.75 -15.34 5.38
N TRP A 71 -15.34 -15.79 4.28
CA TRP A 71 -14.73 -15.69 2.96
C TRP A 71 -14.36 -14.25 2.57
N MET A 72 -15.17 -13.26 2.96
CA MET A 72 -14.94 -11.87 2.57
C MET A 72 -13.65 -11.33 3.19
N SER A 73 -13.46 -11.53 4.49
CA SER A 73 -12.27 -11.08 5.20
C SER A 73 -11.03 -11.91 4.86
N LEU A 74 -11.21 -13.20 4.58
CA LEU A 74 -10.18 -14.05 4.02
C LEU A 74 -9.68 -13.53 2.67
N PHE A 75 -10.57 -13.20 1.74
CA PHE A 75 -10.18 -12.67 0.43
C PHE A 75 -9.53 -11.29 0.55
N ALA A 76 -10.04 -10.40 1.40
CA ALA A 76 -9.40 -9.11 1.68
C ALA A 76 -7.96 -9.31 2.17
N SER A 77 -7.79 -10.04 3.27
CA SER A 77 -6.47 -10.29 3.86
C SER A 77 -5.49 -10.96 2.89
N TRP A 78 -5.93 -11.96 2.15
CA TRP A 78 -5.10 -12.67 1.17
C TRP A 78 -4.68 -11.75 0.03
N THR A 79 -5.61 -11.02 -0.59
CA THR A 79 -5.29 -10.09 -1.70
C THR A 79 -4.40 -8.93 -1.24
N GLY A 80 -4.58 -8.46 -0.01
CA GLY A 80 -3.72 -7.46 0.62
C GLY A 80 -2.27 -7.95 0.79
N ILE A 81 -2.08 -9.14 1.38
CA ILE A 81 -0.75 -9.74 1.54
C ILE A 81 -0.07 -9.93 0.18
N VAL A 82 -0.78 -10.48 -0.81
CA VAL A 82 -0.23 -10.64 -2.15
C VAL A 82 0.16 -9.27 -2.72
N CYS A 83 -0.68 -8.24 -2.59
CA CYS A 83 -0.40 -6.89 -3.05
C CYS A 83 0.94 -6.35 -2.48
N VAL A 84 1.13 -6.34 -1.16
CA VAL A 84 2.34 -5.76 -0.56
C VAL A 84 3.63 -6.51 -0.92
N ILE A 85 3.52 -7.83 -1.14
CA ILE A 85 4.66 -8.64 -1.61
C ILE A 85 4.99 -8.28 -3.06
N LEU A 86 3.99 -8.13 -3.93
CA LEU A 86 4.19 -7.68 -5.31
C LEU A 86 4.77 -6.26 -5.38
N VAL A 87 4.38 -5.36 -4.47
CA VAL A 87 4.99 -4.04 -4.32
C VAL A 87 6.48 -4.18 -4.00
N ALA A 88 6.84 -5.01 -3.02
CA ALA A 88 8.24 -5.24 -2.65
C ALA A 88 9.08 -5.84 -3.80
N GLU A 89 8.45 -6.63 -4.67
CA GLU A 89 9.07 -7.19 -5.87
C GLU A 89 9.06 -6.24 -7.09
N GLY A 90 8.42 -5.06 -7.00
CA GLY A 90 8.34 -4.09 -8.09
C GLY A 90 7.45 -4.52 -9.27
N ARG A 91 6.49 -5.42 -9.04
CA ARG A 91 5.62 -6.04 -10.05
C ARG A 91 4.34 -5.24 -10.28
N ALA A 92 3.94 -5.02 -11.53
CA ALA A 92 2.78 -4.19 -11.86
C ALA A 92 1.43 -4.77 -11.39
N SER A 93 1.34 -6.09 -11.26
CA SER A 93 0.13 -6.79 -10.81
C SER A 93 -0.28 -6.37 -9.39
N ASN A 94 0.62 -5.77 -8.60
CA ASN A 94 0.30 -5.23 -7.29
C ASN A 94 -0.95 -4.31 -7.33
N TYR A 95 -1.10 -3.48 -8.37
CA TYR A 95 -2.20 -2.54 -8.47
C TYR A 95 -3.57 -3.22 -8.62
N LEU A 96 -3.62 -4.38 -9.27
CA LEU A 96 -4.85 -5.18 -9.39
C LEU A 96 -5.25 -5.77 -8.03
N PHE A 97 -4.30 -6.44 -7.35
CA PHE A 97 -4.55 -7.02 -6.03
C PHE A 97 -4.85 -5.94 -4.99
N GLY A 98 -4.15 -4.81 -5.06
CA GLY A 98 -4.39 -3.64 -4.21
C GLY A 98 -5.79 -3.04 -4.42
N ALA A 99 -6.29 -3.00 -5.65
CA ALA A 99 -7.65 -2.53 -5.94
C ALA A 99 -8.71 -3.46 -5.37
N ILE A 100 -8.56 -4.79 -5.56
CA ILE A 100 -9.47 -5.79 -5.01
C ILE A 100 -9.46 -5.73 -3.47
N ASN A 101 -8.27 -5.75 -2.86
CA ASN A 101 -8.12 -5.62 -1.42
C ASN A 101 -8.79 -4.35 -0.90
N SER A 102 -8.47 -3.19 -1.48
CA SER A 102 -9.00 -1.90 -0.99
C SER A 102 -10.52 -1.82 -1.16
N ALA A 103 -11.10 -2.40 -2.22
CA ALA A 103 -12.55 -2.44 -2.40
C ALA A 103 -13.24 -3.27 -1.31
N ILE A 104 -12.74 -4.46 -1.02
CA ILE A 104 -13.33 -5.34 0.00
C ILE A 104 -13.09 -4.77 1.39
N TYR A 105 -11.85 -4.35 1.68
CA TYR A 105 -11.46 -3.78 2.97
C TYR A 105 -12.23 -2.49 3.30
N LEU A 106 -12.56 -1.67 2.29
CA LEU A 106 -13.40 -0.49 2.47
C LEU A 106 -14.78 -0.87 3.04
N VAL A 107 -15.41 -1.90 2.50
CA VAL A 107 -16.72 -2.37 2.99
C VAL A 107 -16.59 -2.90 4.42
N LEU A 108 -15.55 -3.68 4.71
CA LEU A 108 -15.29 -4.18 6.07
C LEU A 108 -15.08 -3.04 7.07
N ALA A 109 -14.27 -2.05 6.73
CA ALA A 109 -13.99 -0.89 7.58
C ALA A 109 -15.23 -0.01 7.79
N MET A 110 -16.07 0.15 6.77
CA MET A 110 -17.36 0.86 6.89
C MET A 110 -18.31 0.13 7.84
N ASN A 111 -18.42 -1.19 7.72
CA ASN A 111 -19.27 -2.01 8.59
C ASN A 111 -18.80 -2.00 10.05
N ALA A 112 -17.48 -2.00 10.26
CA ALA A 112 -16.86 -1.87 11.59
C ALA A 112 -16.87 -0.42 12.12
N THR A 113 -17.33 0.55 11.32
CA THR A 113 -17.33 2.00 11.64
C THR A 113 -15.95 2.60 11.93
N PHE A 114 -14.88 2.00 11.40
CA PHE A 114 -13.51 2.49 11.53
C PHE A 114 -13.21 3.58 10.51
N TYR A 115 -13.70 4.79 10.78
CA TYR A 115 -13.68 5.89 9.81
C TYR A 115 -12.27 6.28 9.30
N GLY A 116 -11.23 6.14 10.12
CA GLY A 116 -9.85 6.37 9.68
C GLY A 116 -9.37 5.34 8.66
N GLU A 117 -9.71 4.08 8.88
CA GLU A 117 -9.45 3.01 7.91
C GLU A 117 -10.25 3.23 6.62
N VAL A 118 -11.50 3.69 6.71
CA VAL A 118 -12.33 4.02 5.55
C VAL A 118 -11.67 5.11 4.70
N LEU A 119 -11.29 6.24 5.31
CA LEU A 119 -10.70 7.37 4.59
C LEU A 119 -9.39 6.98 3.92
N THR A 120 -8.51 6.30 4.66
CA THR A 120 -7.23 5.81 4.16
C THR A 120 -7.43 4.82 3.00
N THR A 121 -8.41 3.93 3.11
CA THR A 121 -8.69 2.92 2.07
C THR A 121 -9.25 3.54 0.80
N VAL A 122 -10.11 4.55 0.91
CA VAL A 122 -10.58 5.31 -0.26
C VAL A 122 -9.40 5.94 -1.00
N TYR A 123 -8.47 6.56 -0.27
CA TYR A 123 -7.25 7.10 -0.87
C TYR A 123 -6.47 6.01 -1.63
N PHE A 124 -6.20 4.86 -0.98
CA PHE A 124 -5.46 3.79 -1.64
C PHE A 124 -6.19 3.22 -2.86
N PHE A 125 -7.51 3.02 -2.79
CA PHE A 125 -8.31 2.53 -3.91
C PHE A 125 -8.22 3.46 -5.13
N VAL A 126 -8.35 4.77 -4.93
CA VAL A 126 -8.23 5.77 -6.00
C VAL A 126 -6.81 5.82 -6.56
N MET A 127 -5.79 5.62 -5.71
CA MET A 127 -4.40 5.63 -6.14
C MET A 127 -3.99 4.40 -6.95
N GLN A 128 -4.72 3.27 -6.88
CA GLN A 128 -4.38 2.06 -7.65
C GLN A 128 -4.31 2.30 -9.17
N PRO A 129 -5.37 2.82 -9.84
CA PRO A 129 -5.31 3.10 -11.28
C PRO A 129 -4.26 4.18 -11.63
N ILE A 130 -4.08 5.20 -10.77
CA ILE A 130 -3.09 6.25 -10.98
C ILE A 130 -1.67 5.69 -10.94
N GLY A 131 -1.38 4.83 -9.95
CA GLY A 131 -0.10 4.17 -9.80
C GLY A 131 0.20 3.22 -10.96
N LEU A 132 -0.79 2.42 -11.37
CA LEU A 132 -0.66 1.54 -12.54
C LEU A 132 -0.34 2.34 -13.81
N TYR A 133 -1.04 3.45 -14.02
CA TYR A 133 -0.76 4.34 -15.14
C TYR A 133 0.67 4.89 -15.09
N ALA A 134 1.11 5.41 -13.94
CA ALA A 134 2.46 5.95 -13.80
C ALA A 134 3.54 4.88 -14.07
N TRP A 135 3.33 3.66 -13.56
CA TRP A 135 4.24 2.54 -13.79
C TRP A 135 4.31 2.14 -15.27
N LEU A 136 3.16 2.00 -15.93
CA LEU A 136 3.09 1.65 -17.36
C LEU A 136 3.65 2.77 -18.25
N SER A 137 3.35 4.03 -17.93
CA SER A 137 3.87 5.19 -18.65
C SER A 137 5.39 5.19 -18.66
N ASN A 138 6.03 4.99 -17.51
CA ASN A 138 7.49 4.95 -17.44
C ASN A 138 8.06 3.78 -18.25
N ARG A 139 7.40 2.62 -18.25
CA ARG A 139 7.87 1.46 -19.03
C ARG A 139 7.68 1.59 -20.54
N ILE A 140 6.59 2.22 -20.98
CA ILE A 140 6.23 2.34 -22.40
C ILE A 140 6.93 3.52 -23.05
N ASN A 141 7.03 4.66 -22.35
CA ASN A 141 7.56 5.90 -22.91
C ASN A 141 9.07 6.07 -22.70
N ASP A 142 9.68 5.47 -21.68
CA ASP A 142 11.12 5.64 -21.39
C ASP A 142 12.01 4.47 -21.88
N GLN A 143 11.65 3.80 -22.99
CA GLN A 143 12.33 2.60 -23.53
C GLN A 143 13.85 2.72 -23.84
N GLY A 144 14.50 3.85 -23.57
CA GLY A 144 15.93 4.07 -23.79
C GLY A 144 16.76 4.45 -22.56
N LYS A 145 16.14 4.66 -21.40
CA LYS A 145 16.86 4.94 -20.15
C LYS A 145 16.42 3.96 -19.09
N VAL A 146 17.10 2.82 -19.05
CA VAL A 146 17.28 2.11 -17.78
C VAL A 146 18.19 3.00 -16.94
N GLU A 147 17.67 4.13 -16.44
CA GLU A 147 18.20 4.61 -15.18
C GLU A 147 17.87 3.48 -14.22
N GLU A 148 18.91 2.71 -13.85
CA GLU A 148 18.85 1.95 -12.61
C GLU A 148 18.21 2.90 -11.61
N SER A 149 17.03 2.53 -11.12
CA SER A 149 16.34 3.28 -10.08
C SER A 149 17.18 3.12 -8.81
N HIS A 150 18.33 3.77 -8.80
CA HIS A 150 19.11 4.11 -7.62
C HIS A 150 18.28 5.14 -6.91
N PHE A 151 17.31 4.62 -6.20
CA PHE A 151 16.53 5.40 -5.29
C PHE A 151 17.46 5.77 -4.14
N GLU A 152 17.84 7.04 -4.08
CA GLU A 152 18.63 7.54 -2.96
C GLU A 152 17.74 7.63 -1.73
N ALA A 153 17.87 6.64 -0.85
CA ALA A 153 17.12 6.61 0.37
C ALA A 153 17.62 7.71 1.29
N LYS A 154 16.71 8.56 1.77
CA LYS A 154 17.04 9.69 2.64
C LYS A 154 16.81 9.32 4.09
N LYS A 155 17.59 9.96 4.97
CA LYS A 155 17.43 9.89 6.42
C LYS A 155 16.92 11.22 6.96
N LEU A 156 15.90 11.19 7.80
CA LEU A 156 15.43 12.38 8.50
C LEU A 156 16.48 12.96 9.44
N SER A 157 16.60 14.29 9.43
CA SER A 157 17.30 15.02 10.49
C SER A 157 16.48 14.99 11.78
N VAL A 158 17.12 15.29 12.93
CA VAL A 158 16.42 15.38 14.23
C VAL A 158 15.34 16.45 14.21
N ILE A 159 15.59 17.58 13.54
CA ILE A 159 14.61 18.67 13.41
C ILE A 159 13.42 18.21 12.57
N ASP A 160 13.66 17.50 11.46
CA ASP A 160 12.57 17.01 10.62
C ASP A 160 11.74 15.95 11.32
N TRP A 161 12.35 15.11 12.17
CA TRP A 161 11.62 14.22 13.07
C TRP A 161 10.58 14.95 13.90
N PHE A 162 10.97 16.02 14.60
CA PHE A 162 10.01 16.82 15.38
C PHE A 162 8.93 17.45 14.51
N LYS A 163 9.25 17.94 13.30
CA LYS A 163 8.25 18.46 12.37
C LYS A 163 7.22 17.41 11.97
N TYR A 164 7.66 16.20 11.62
CA TYR A 164 6.74 15.13 11.20
C TYR A 164 5.93 14.56 12.38
N LEU A 165 6.50 14.50 13.59
CA LEU A 165 5.74 14.15 14.79
C LEU A 165 4.69 15.22 15.12
N ALA A 166 5.04 16.50 15.03
CA ALA A 166 4.08 17.59 15.20
C ALA A 166 2.97 17.53 14.13
N LEU A 167 3.32 17.27 12.87
CA LEU A 167 2.35 17.06 11.79
C LEU A 167 1.43 15.86 12.07
N THR A 168 1.99 14.76 12.58
CA THR A 168 1.22 13.58 12.99
C THR A 168 0.22 13.94 14.08
N ALA A 169 0.64 14.67 15.11
CA ALA A 169 -0.25 15.13 16.18
C ALA A 169 -1.35 16.06 15.67
N ILE A 170 -1.04 16.98 14.74
CA ILE A 170 -2.02 17.88 14.13
C ILE A 170 -3.07 17.10 13.34
N ILE A 171 -2.65 16.15 12.49
CA ILE A 171 -3.59 15.31 11.72
C ILE A 171 -4.44 14.48 12.68
N TRP A 172 -3.82 13.86 13.68
CA TRP A 172 -4.50 13.01 14.66
C TRP A 172 -5.60 13.76 15.43
N ILE A 173 -5.27 14.94 15.96
CA ILE A 173 -6.21 15.78 16.70
C ILE A 173 -7.29 16.33 15.77
N GLY A 174 -6.91 16.84 14.60
CA GLY A 174 -7.85 17.41 13.63
C GLY A 174 -8.88 16.38 13.15
N MET A 175 -8.41 15.18 12.78
CA MET A 175 -9.28 14.07 12.38
C MET A 175 -10.09 13.53 13.56
N GLY A 176 -9.51 13.46 14.76
CA GLY A 176 -10.22 13.05 15.97
C GLY A 176 -11.40 13.98 16.29
N LEU A 177 -11.20 15.30 16.20
CA LEU A 177 -12.28 16.29 16.35
C LEU A 177 -13.32 16.18 15.22
N ALA A 178 -12.89 15.95 13.97
CA ALA A 178 -13.81 15.74 12.85
C ALA A 178 -14.69 14.50 13.07
N TYR A 179 -14.11 13.39 13.51
CA TYR A 179 -14.85 12.17 13.84
C TYR A 179 -15.76 12.33 15.06
N GLN A 180 -15.35 13.16 16.03
CA GLN A 180 -16.20 13.49 17.17
C GLN A 180 -17.43 14.29 16.74
N SER A 181 -17.29 15.18 15.75
CA SER A 181 -18.38 15.99 15.23
C SER A 181 -19.47 15.18 14.51
N ILE A 182 -19.13 13.99 14.00
CA ILE A 182 -20.07 13.04 13.39
C ILE A 182 -20.51 11.93 14.36
N HIS A 183 -20.26 12.11 15.66
CA HIS A 183 -20.60 11.15 16.72
C HIS A 183 -20.01 9.75 16.53
N SER A 184 -18.78 9.65 15.99
CA SER A 184 -18.04 8.38 16.00
C SER A 184 -17.88 7.87 17.43
N ALA A 185 -18.01 6.55 17.61
CA ALA A 185 -17.90 5.92 18.92
C ALA A 185 -16.51 6.08 19.54
N ARG A 186 -15.45 6.13 18.72
CA ARG A 186 -14.05 6.15 19.19
C ARG A 186 -13.18 7.10 18.34
N PRO A 187 -13.48 8.41 18.31
CA PRO A 187 -12.94 9.34 17.30
C PRO A 187 -11.41 9.42 17.27
N PHE A 188 -10.78 9.64 18.42
CA PHE A 188 -9.33 9.77 18.52
C PHE A 188 -8.59 8.44 18.40
N ARG A 189 -9.27 7.33 18.71
CA ARG A 189 -8.67 6.01 18.55
C ARG A 189 -8.55 5.66 17.07
N ASP A 190 -9.60 5.94 16.31
CA ASP A 190 -9.65 5.60 14.90
C ASP A 190 -8.81 6.59 14.06
N SER A 191 -8.71 7.86 14.47
CA SER A 191 -7.91 8.86 13.75
C SER A 191 -6.39 8.70 13.89
N VAL A 192 -5.91 7.81 14.77
CA VAL A 192 -4.46 7.57 14.91
C VAL A 192 -3.88 6.96 13.64
N THR A 193 -4.64 6.08 12.97
CA THR A 193 -4.19 5.44 11.74
C THR A 193 -4.20 6.40 10.57
N ASP A 194 -5.10 7.38 10.51
CA ASP A 194 -5.04 8.45 9.50
C ASP A 194 -3.74 9.26 9.61
N ALA A 195 -3.35 9.60 10.83
CA ALA A 195 -2.16 10.40 11.08
C ALA A 195 -0.88 9.65 10.69
N THR A 196 -0.76 8.39 11.10
CA THR A 196 0.42 7.58 10.77
C THR A 196 0.46 7.20 9.29
N ASN A 197 -0.68 6.87 8.66
CA ASN A 197 -0.76 6.64 7.21
C ASN A 197 -0.41 7.90 6.41
N GLY A 198 -1.01 9.04 6.76
CA GLY A 198 -0.79 10.30 6.06
C GLY A 198 0.68 10.72 6.08
N VAL A 199 1.32 10.66 7.25
CA VAL A 199 2.75 10.99 7.38
C VAL A 199 3.64 9.92 6.75
N GLY A 200 3.32 8.64 6.92
CA GLY A 200 4.03 7.52 6.28
C GLY A 200 4.06 7.66 4.76
N GLN A 201 2.91 7.97 4.16
CA GLN A 201 2.77 8.20 2.71
C GLN A 201 3.57 9.42 2.23
N LEU A 202 3.55 10.52 2.99
CA LEU A 202 4.35 11.71 2.68
C LEU A 202 5.86 11.41 2.71
N LEU A 203 6.32 10.66 3.71
CA LEU A 203 7.71 10.23 3.83
C LEU A 203 8.10 9.26 2.71
N MET A 204 7.21 8.33 2.35
CA MET A 204 7.40 7.41 1.23
C MET A 204 7.62 8.18 -0.08
N THR A 205 6.76 9.15 -0.34
CA THR A 205 6.81 9.98 -1.56
C THR A 205 8.06 10.84 -1.63
N ARG A 206 8.63 11.18 -0.47
CA ARG A 206 9.88 11.95 -0.34
C ARG A 206 11.12 11.11 -0.17
N LEU A 207 10.97 9.79 -0.25
CA LEU A 207 12.05 8.83 -0.24
C LEU A 207 12.78 8.71 1.10
N TYR A 208 12.09 9.03 2.21
CA TYR A 208 12.65 8.87 3.55
C TYR A 208 12.48 7.45 4.06
N ARG A 209 13.56 6.87 4.56
CA ARG A 209 13.55 5.55 5.20
C ARG A 209 12.63 5.49 6.43
N GLU A 210 12.53 6.58 7.19
CA GLU A 210 11.68 6.66 8.38
C GLU A 210 10.19 6.43 8.10
N GLN A 211 9.75 6.43 6.83
CA GLN A 211 8.42 5.97 6.45
C GLN A 211 8.06 4.61 7.06
N TRP A 212 9.02 3.69 7.17
CA TRP A 212 8.74 2.33 7.63
C TRP A 212 8.36 2.28 9.11
N ILE A 213 8.84 3.23 9.92
CA ILE A 213 8.43 3.36 11.31
C ILE A 213 6.95 3.77 11.39
N PHE A 214 6.52 4.68 10.52
CA PHE A 214 5.11 5.09 10.44
C PHE A 214 4.22 3.95 9.92
N TRP A 215 4.68 3.18 8.93
CA TRP A 215 3.97 1.99 8.47
C TRP A 215 3.85 0.92 9.57
N ILE A 216 4.91 0.65 10.33
CA ILE A 216 4.86 -0.25 11.49
C ILE A 216 3.86 0.26 12.52
N ALA A 217 3.89 1.56 12.85
CA ALA A 217 2.97 2.15 13.81
C ALA A 217 1.51 2.00 13.34
N THR A 218 1.21 2.35 12.08
CA THR A 218 -0.09 2.12 11.46
C THR A 218 -0.52 0.66 11.63
N ASN A 219 0.32 -0.30 11.24
CA ASN A 219 -0.04 -1.70 11.26
C ASN A 219 -0.36 -2.19 12.68
N LEU A 220 0.41 -1.77 13.69
CA LEU A 220 0.16 -2.10 15.09
C LEU A 220 -1.14 -1.49 15.62
N PHE A 221 -1.43 -0.23 15.25
CA PHE A 221 -2.71 0.39 15.60
C PHE A 221 -3.88 -0.30 14.90
N SER A 222 -3.75 -0.67 13.63
CA SER A 222 -4.79 -1.41 12.92
C SER A 222 -4.98 -2.82 13.52
N ILE A 223 -3.92 -3.52 13.95
CA ILE A 223 -4.06 -4.78 14.72
C ILE A 223 -4.90 -4.55 15.97
N TYR A 224 -4.64 -3.46 16.72
CA TYR A 224 -5.41 -3.11 17.90
C TYR A 224 -6.86 -2.75 17.59
N LEU A 225 -7.12 -2.01 16.50
CA LEU A 225 -8.48 -1.66 16.07
C LEU A 225 -9.30 -2.91 15.71
N TRP A 226 -8.69 -3.83 14.97
CA TRP A 226 -9.33 -5.07 14.53
C TRP A 226 -9.30 -6.19 15.57
N TRP A 227 -8.70 -5.95 16.74
CA TRP A 227 -8.58 -6.94 17.81
C TRP A 227 -9.95 -7.37 18.31
N GLY A 228 -10.25 -8.65 18.20
CA GLY A 228 -11.56 -9.22 18.53
C GLY A 228 -12.67 -8.94 17.51
N GLU A 229 -12.42 -8.08 16.51
CA GLU A 229 -13.40 -7.72 15.47
C GLU A 229 -13.24 -8.60 14.23
N ASN A 230 -12.02 -8.72 13.71
CA ASN A 230 -11.74 -9.59 12.57
C ASN A 230 -10.32 -10.15 12.59
N ILE A 231 -10.20 -11.47 12.70
CA ILE A 231 -8.89 -12.14 12.82
C ILE A 231 -8.11 -12.21 11.50
N HIS A 232 -8.78 -12.30 10.35
CA HIS A 232 -8.11 -12.34 9.05
C HIS A 232 -7.43 -11.00 8.77
N ILE A 233 -8.13 -9.91 9.06
CA ILE A 233 -7.58 -8.56 8.94
C ILE A 233 -6.44 -8.34 9.94
N GLN A 234 -6.57 -8.80 11.19
CA GLN A 234 -5.45 -8.78 12.14
C GLN A 234 -4.24 -9.54 11.59
N GLY A 235 -4.44 -10.76 11.05
CA GLY A 235 -3.39 -11.57 10.44
C GLY A 235 -2.71 -10.87 9.27
N MET A 236 -3.47 -10.18 8.42
CA MET A 236 -2.94 -9.33 7.35
C MET A 236 -2.01 -8.25 7.90
N TYR A 237 -2.45 -7.49 8.91
CA TYR A 237 -1.63 -6.41 9.50
C TYR A 237 -0.40 -6.93 10.26
N TRP A 238 -0.46 -8.14 10.83
CA TRP A 238 0.73 -8.80 11.35
C TRP A 238 1.75 -9.09 10.26
N VAL A 239 1.31 -9.63 9.12
CA VAL A 239 2.17 -9.85 7.94
C VAL A 239 2.70 -8.52 7.40
N TYR A 240 1.88 -7.47 7.33
CA TYR A 240 2.33 -6.14 6.92
C TYR A 240 3.39 -5.58 7.86
N THR A 241 3.25 -5.78 9.17
CA THR A 241 4.24 -5.37 10.17
C THR A 241 5.60 -6.05 9.90
N LEU A 242 5.60 -7.36 9.65
CA LEU A 242 6.82 -8.09 9.28
C LEU A 242 7.44 -7.55 7.98
N ASN A 243 6.61 -7.30 6.96
CA ASN A 243 7.08 -6.74 5.70
C ASN A 243 7.68 -5.32 5.88
N SER A 244 7.05 -4.47 6.70
CA SER A 244 7.57 -3.14 7.00
C SER A 244 8.89 -3.17 7.78
N LEU A 245 9.09 -4.16 8.66
CA LEU A 245 10.38 -4.39 9.33
C LEU A 245 11.48 -4.78 8.34
N VAL A 246 11.17 -5.64 7.37
CA VAL A 246 12.09 -5.98 6.27
C VAL A 246 12.42 -4.74 5.44
N GLY A 247 11.42 -3.94 5.08
CA GLY A 247 11.59 -2.67 4.37
C GLY A 247 12.51 -1.70 5.12
N TRP A 248 12.30 -1.53 6.43
CA TRP A 248 13.16 -0.70 7.28
C TRP A 248 14.62 -1.17 7.28
N TYR A 249 14.85 -2.49 7.38
CA TYR A 249 16.19 -3.06 7.33
C TYR A 249 16.88 -2.80 5.98
N GLN A 250 16.18 -3.09 4.87
CA GLN A 250 16.73 -2.90 3.52
C GLN A 250 17.07 -1.45 3.23
N TRP A 251 16.18 -0.52 3.59
CA TRP A 251 16.42 0.91 3.38
C TRP A 251 17.48 1.47 4.32
N THR A 252 17.62 0.93 5.54
CA THR A 252 18.75 1.27 6.42
C THR A 252 20.08 0.89 5.78
N LYS A 253 20.13 -0.27 5.12
CA LYS A 253 21.33 -0.71 4.39
C LYS A 253 21.60 0.19 3.17
N ALA A 254 20.58 0.61 2.45
CA ALA A 254 20.69 1.51 1.30
C ALA A 254 21.27 2.88 1.71
N VAL A 255 20.68 3.54 2.71
CA VAL A 255 21.16 4.83 3.24
C VAL A 255 22.63 4.76 3.65
N ARG A 256 23.07 3.65 4.27
CA ARG A 256 24.47 3.47 4.71
C ARG A 256 25.46 3.25 3.57
N LYS A 257 25.00 2.77 2.42
CA LYS A 257 25.85 2.56 1.24
C LYS A 257 26.12 3.87 0.49
N GLU A 258 25.24 4.85 0.67
CA GLU A 258 25.27 6.15 0.01
C GLU A 258 25.86 7.27 0.89
N ALA A 259 26.07 7.01 2.18
CA ALA A 259 26.69 7.92 3.15
C ALA A 259 28.19 7.66 3.31
#